data_AF-A0A0D2RE52-F1
#
_entry.id   AF-A0A0D2RE52-F1
#
_cell.length_a   1.000
_cell.length_b   1.000
_cell.length_c   1.000
_cell.angle_alpha   90.00
_cell.angle_beta   90.00
_cell.angle_gamma   90.00
#
_symmetry.space_group_name_H-M   'P 1'
#
loop_
_entity.id
_entity.type
_entity.pdbx_description
1 polymer ?
#
loop_
_entity_poly.entity_id
_entity_poly.type
_entity_poly.pdbx_seq_one_letter_code
_entity_poly.pdbx_strand_id
1 'polypeptide(L)'
;MMPFAFCTREKRWCEFAEPVNGESTQFLHEFALKYNMVIISSILERDINHGETLWNIVVIIGNHGNIIGKHRKNHIPRVGDFNESMY
;
A
#
# COMPACT_ATOMS: atom_id res chain seq x y z
N MET A 1 -12.23 0.99 -1.84
CA MET A 1 -11.41 2.06 -1.24
C MET A 1 -11.38 1.84 0.28
N MET A 2 -10.19 1.74 0.87
CA MET A 2 -10.02 1.51 2.32
C MET A 2 -10.26 2.83 3.08
N PRO A 3 -11.10 2.87 4.13
CA PRO A 3 -11.17 4.02 5.02
C PRO A 3 -9.89 4.11 5.88
N PHE A 4 -9.57 5.28 6.42
CA PHE A 4 -8.51 5.38 7.43
C PHE A 4 -8.99 4.74 8.74
N ALA A 5 -8.74 3.43 8.88
CA ALA A 5 -9.36 2.60 9.92
C ALA A 5 -8.40 2.19 11.06
N PHE A 6 -7.14 2.62 11.02
CA PHE A 6 -6.15 2.31 12.04
C PHE A 6 -6.50 2.88 13.44
N CYS A 7 -7.44 3.83 13.49
CA CYS A 7 -7.99 4.34 14.74
C CYS A 7 -8.90 3.35 15.47
N THR A 8 -9.52 2.36 14.77
CA THR A 8 -10.46 1.44 15.40
C THR A 8 -9.80 0.24 16.07
N ARG A 9 -8.52 -0.05 15.73
CA ARG A 9 -7.71 -1.16 16.26
C ARG A 9 -8.26 -2.56 15.97
N GLU A 10 -9.25 -2.68 15.08
CA GLU A 10 -9.80 -3.97 14.66
C GLU A 10 -8.94 -4.60 13.55
N LYS A 11 -8.68 -5.91 13.64
CA LYS A 11 -7.85 -6.61 12.63
C LYS A 11 -8.55 -6.89 11.30
N ARG A 12 -9.87 -6.71 11.20
CA ARG A 12 -10.61 -6.88 9.93
C ARG A 12 -10.09 -6.00 8.81
N TRP A 13 -9.53 -4.83 9.16
CA TRP A 13 -8.98 -3.89 8.19
C TRP A 13 -7.70 -4.40 7.51
N CYS A 14 -7.05 -5.44 8.07
CA CYS A 14 -5.91 -6.10 7.45
C CYS A 14 -6.30 -6.83 6.14
N GLU A 15 -7.58 -7.10 5.90
CA GLU A 15 -8.06 -7.71 4.65
C GLU A 15 -7.91 -6.77 3.45
N PHE A 16 -7.79 -5.46 3.67
CA PHE A 16 -7.44 -4.49 2.63
C PHE A 16 -5.95 -4.53 2.25
N ALA A 17 -5.13 -5.32 2.95
CA ALA A 17 -3.72 -5.43 2.63
C ALA A 17 -3.51 -6.30 1.40
N GLU A 18 -2.81 -5.76 0.41
CA GLU A 18 -2.55 -6.40 -0.88
C GLU A 18 -1.05 -6.64 -1.06
N PRO A 19 -0.62 -7.63 -1.85
CA PRO A 19 0.77 -7.68 -2.29
C PRO A 19 1.09 -6.47 -3.19
N VAL A 20 2.38 -6.14 -3.36
CA VAL A 20 2.84 -4.98 -4.15
C VAL A 20 2.30 -5.00 -5.59
N ASN A 21 2.14 -6.19 -6.17
CA ASN A 21 1.59 -6.42 -7.50
C ASN A 21 0.08 -6.78 -7.48
N GLY A 22 -0.62 -6.44 -6.40
CA GLY A 22 -2.05 -6.69 -6.19
C GLY A 22 -2.97 -5.83 -7.06
N GLU A 23 -4.28 -5.96 -6.82
CA GLU A 23 -5.35 -5.39 -7.64
C GLU A 23 -5.22 -3.87 -7.82
N SER A 24 -4.90 -3.15 -6.74
CA SER A 24 -4.73 -1.69 -6.78
C SER A 24 -3.58 -1.27 -7.71
N THR A 25 -2.48 -2.02 -7.72
CA THR A 25 -1.33 -1.75 -8.61
C THR A 25 -1.64 -2.12 -10.06
N GLN A 26 -2.35 -3.24 -10.30
CA GLN A 26 -2.75 -3.64 -11.66
C GLN A 26 -3.77 -2.67 -12.26
N PHE A 27 -4.72 -2.21 -11.46
CA PHE A 27 -5.67 -1.18 -11.87
C PHE A 27 -4.96 0.10 -12.31
N LEU A 28 -3.99 0.58 -11.52
CA LEU A 28 -3.24 1.80 -11.83
C LEU A 28 -2.24 1.62 -12.98
N HIS A 29 -1.72 0.41 -13.19
CA HIS A 29 -0.86 0.09 -14.34
C HIS A 29 -1.54 0.45 -15.66
N GLU A 30 -2.81 0.11 -15.86
CA GLU A 30 -3.55 0.45 -17.09
C GLU A 30 -3.57 1.96 -17.36
N PHE A 31 -3.73 2.77 -16.31
CA PHE A 31 -3.73 4.23 -16.42
C PHE A 31 -2.32 4.80 -16.66
N ALA A 32 -1.29 4.22 -16.04
CA ALA A 32 0.09 4.62 -16.25
C ALA A 32 0.48 4.48 -17.73
N LEU A 33 0.11 3.36 -18.35
CA LEU A 33 0.28 3.12 -19.79
C LEU A 33 -0.57 4.07 -20.64
N LYS A 34 -1.88 4.14 -20.34
CA LYS A 34 -2.85 4.90 -21.15
C LYS A 34 -2.49 6.38 -21.26
N TYR A 35 -1.98 6.95 -20.17
CA TYR A 35 -1.66 8.38 -20.12
C TYR A 35 -0.17 8.67 -20.21
N ASN A 36 0.69 7.64 -20.35
CA ASN A 36 2.15 7.78 -20.36
C ASN A 36 2.65 8.57 -19.13
N MET A 37 2.19 8.18 -17.95
CA MET A 37 2.44 8.88 -16.68
C MET A 37 3.03 7.94 -15.63
N VAL A 38 3.95 8.47 -14.82
CA VAL A 38 4.40 7.80 -13.60
C VAL A 38 3.34 8.00 -12.52
N ILE A 39 2.96 6.92 -11.84
CA ILE A 39 1.96 6.92 -10.76
C ILE A 39 2.62 6.48 -9.46
N ILE A 40 2.39 7.25 -8.40
CA ILE A 40 2.86 6.96 -7.04
C ILE A 40 1.63 6.62 -6.21
N SER A 41 1.48 5.36 -5.80
CA SER A 41 0.29 4.86 -5.11
C SER A 41 0.61 4.40 -3.70
N SER A 42 -0.11 4.93 -2.69
CA SER A 42 0.03 4.49 -1.30
C SER A 42 -0.96 3.37 -1.00
N ILE A 43 -0.48 2.24 -0.47
CA ILE A 43 -1.30 1.08 -0.13
C ILE A 43 -0.87 0.46 1.21
N LEU A 44 -1.74 -0.38 1.78
CA LEU A 44 -1.36 -1.32 2.83
C LEU A 44 -0.80 -2.58 2.15
N GLU A 45 0.48 -2.86 2.32
CA GLU A 45 1.15 -4.04 1.79
C GLU A 45 0.94 -5.24 2.70
N ARG A 46 0.68 -6.41 2.10
CA ARG A 46 0.90 -7.72 2.73
C ARG A 46 2.15 -8.37 2.10
N ASP A 47 3.23 -8.47 2.88
CA ASP A 47 4.49 -9.06 2.40
C ASP A 47 4.50 -10.59 2.58
N ILE A 48 4.04 -11.29 1.56
CA ILE A 48 3.93 -12.76 1.54
C ILE A 48 5.29 -13.43 1.74
N ASN A 49 6.39 -12.81 1.28
CA ASN A 49 7.73 -13.39 1.37
C ASN A 49 8.33 -13.27 2.78
N HIS A 50 7.81 -12.36 3.61
CA HIS A 50 8.27 -12.11 4.97
C HIS A 50 7.16 -12.36 5.98
N GLY A 51 6.53 -13.54 5.90
CA GLY A 51 5.57 -14.02 6.90
C GLY A 51 4.26 -13.23 6.95
N GLU A 52 3.81 -12.70 5.81
CA GLU A 52 2.61 -11.87 5.69
C GLU A 52 2.62 -10.58 6.53
N THR A 53 3.81 -10.06 6.85
CA THR A 53 3.96 -8.82 7.60
C THR A 53 3.30 -7.65 6.85
N LEU A 54 2.55 -6.82 7.59
CA LEU A 54 1.87 -5.67 7.02
C LEU A 54 2.76 -4.43 7.01
N TRP A 55 2.71 -3.66 5.93
CA TRP A 55 3.49 -2.42 5.80
C TRP A 55 2.68 -1.30 5.19
N ASN A 56 2.82 -0.09 5.72
CA ASN A 56 2.41 1.10 5.00
C ASN A 56 3.47 1.41 3.93
N ILE A 57 3.10 1.31 2.64
CA ILE A 57 4.02 1.52 1.53
C ILE A 57 3.49 2.49 0.50
N VAL A 58 4.44 2.97 -0.30
CA VAL A 58 4.22 3.55 -1.62
C VAL A 58 4.79 2.62 -2.68
N VAL A 59 4.01 2.37 -3.73
CA VAL A 59 4.44 1.70 -4.97
C VAL A 59 4.65 2.74 -6.06
N ILE A 60 5.77 2.65 -6.76
CA ILE A 60 6.12 3.52 -7.89
C ILE A 60 5.88 2.74 -9.18
N ILE A 61 4.86 3.14 -9.94
CA ILE A 61 4.48 2.56 -11.23
C ILE A 61 5.01 3.47 -12.33
N GLY A 62 5.88 2.94 -13.19
CA GLY A 62 6.44 3.65 -14.33
C GLY A 62 5.40 3.91 -15.42
N ASN A 63 5.69 4.87 -16.29
CA ASN A 63 4.86 5.23 -17.44
C ASN A 63 4.71 4.09 -18.47
N HIS A 64 5.61 3.10 -18.44
CA HIS A 64 5.49 1.86 -19.22
C HIS A 64 4.71 0.76 -18.46
N GLY A 65 4.03 1.09 -17.36
CA GLY A 65 3.27 0.13 -16.57
C GLY A 65 4.08 -0.77 -15.64
N ASN A 66 5.42 -0.74 -15.73
CA ASN A 66 6.29 -1.54 -14.89
C ASN A 66 6.36 -0.98 -13.46
N ILE A 67 6.47 -1.86 -12.47
CA ILE A 67 6.79 -1.45 -11.10
C ILE A 67 8.27 -1.06 -11.06
N ILE A 68 8.55 0.21 -10.80
CA ILE A 68 9.92 0.72 -10.63
C ILE A 68 10.47 0.33 -9.26
N GLY A 69 9.63 0.37 -8.24
CA GLY A 69 10.01 0.00 -6.88
C GLY A 69 8.93 0.31 -5.86
N LYS A 70 9.29 0.16 -4.59
CA LYS A 70 8.44 0.48 -3.45
C LYS A 70 9.24 1.14 -2.33
N HIS A 71 8.56 1.92 -1.49
CA HIS A 71 9.13 2.50 -0.28
C HIS A 71 8.22 2.26 0.92
N ARG A 72 8.79 1.87 2.07
CA ARG A 72 8.08 1.63 3.33
C ARG A 72 8.13 2.85 4.21
N LYS A 73 7.04 3.14 4.92
CA LYS A 73 6.95 4.26 5.86
C LYS A 73 8.01 4.14 6.96
N ASN A 74 8.96 5.09 7.01
CA ASN A 74 10.08 5.05 7.96
C ASN A 74 9.67 5.35 9.41
N HIS A 75 8.70 6.24 9.61
CA HIS A 75 8.27 6.69 10.94
C HIS A 75 6.80 6.31 11.16
N ILE A 76 6.55 5.41 12.10
CA ILE A 76 5.21 4.89 12.39
C ILE A 76 4.63 5.62 13.61
N PRO A 77 3.53 6.38 13.45
CA PRO A 77 2.93 7.11 14.56
C PRO A 77 2.28 6.14 15.58
N ARG A 78 2.29 6.56 16.85
CA ARG A 78 1.72 5.83 18.00
C ARG A 78 0.87 6.72 18.91
N VAL A 79 0.42 7.88 18.41
CA VAL A 79 -0.19 8.93 19.25
C VAL A 79 -1.68 9.02 18.95
N GLY A 80 -2.50 8.91 20.00
CA GLY A 80 -3.96 9.05 19.91
C GLY A 80 -4.59 8.03 18.97
N ASP A 81 -5.42 8.53 18.04
CA ASP A 81 -6.11 7.72 17.03
C ASP A 81 -5.19 7.30 15.87
N PHE A 82 -3.97 7.85 15.80
CA PHE A 82 -2.92 7.44 14.86
C PHE A 82 -2.03 6.37 15.49
N ASN A 83 -2.61 5.22 15.83
CA ASN A 83 -1.88 4.08 16.39
C ASN A 83 -1.61 3.00 15.33
N GLU A 84 -0.80 3.36 14.33
CA GLU A 84 -0.45 2.48 13.22
C GLU A 84 0.47 1.32 13.64
N SER A 85 1.11 1.41 14.81
CA SER A 85 2.03 0.38 15.31
C SER A 85 1.39 -0.93 15.80
N MET A 86 0.07 -0.98 15.90
CA MET A 86 -0.68 -2.16 16.38
C MET A 86 -1.00 -3.17 15.27
N TYR A 87 -0.63 -2.83 14.03
CA TYR A 87 -0.91 -3.60 12.82
C TYR A 87 0.35 -4.19 12.22
#